data_AF-A0A961YK63-F1
#
_entry.id   AF-A0A961YK63-F1
#
_cell.length_a   1.000
_cell.length_b   1.000
_cell.length_c   1.000
_cell.angle_alpha   90.00
_cell.angle_beta   90.00
_cell.angle_gamma   90.00
#
_symmetry.space_group_name_H-M   'P 1'
#
loop_
_entity.id
_entity.type
_entity.pdbx_description
1 polymer ?
#
loop_
_entity_poly.entity_id
_entity_poly.type
_entity_poly.pdbx_seq_one_letter_code
_entity_poly.pdbx_strand_id
1 'polypeptide(L)'
;MRRFLIYFVLIPLALIGIALAVANRHAVVLSFDPFNAASPALSVSVPLFVLLFATLAIGVIIGGAAAWFRQGRWRRQARSERVEADRLRREVERRKEIPALPTRDAA
;
A
#
# COMPACT_ATOMS: atom_id res chain seq x y z
N MET A 1 -7.46 15.42 -12.15
CA MET A 1 -8.72 14.68 -11.82
C MET A 1 -8.61 13.82 -10.56
N ARG A 2 -7.61 12.94 -10.41
CA ARG A 2 -7.47 12.06 -9.22
C ARG A 2 -7.54 12.78 -7.85
N ARG A 3 -6.92 13.96 -7.71
CA ARG A 3 -6.98 14.73 -6.45
C ARG A 3 -8.39 15.24 -6.12
N PHE A 4 -9.15 15.63 -7.14
CA PHE A 4 -10.53 16.10 -6.97
C PHE A 4 -11.43 14.97 -6.47
N LEU A 5 -11.31 13.77 -7.06
CA LEU A 5 -12.04 12.59 -6.61
C LEU A 5 -11.68 12.19 -5.18
N ILE A 6 -10.39 12.30 -4.81
CA ILE A 6 -9.94 12.07 -3.44
C ILE A 6 -10.61 13.07 -2.50
N TYR A 7 -10.55 14.37 -2.76
CA TYR A 7 -11.17 15.36 -1.87
C TYR A 7 -12.69 15.20 -1.78
N PHE A 8 -13.34 14.88 -2.90
CA PHE A 8 -14.78 14.63 -2.94
C PHE A 8 -15.20 13.45 -2.06
N VAL A 9 -14.35 12.44 -1.88
CA VAL A 9 -14.63 11.31 -0.97
C VAL A 9 -14.14 11.61 0.45
N LEU A 10 -12.95 12.19 0.60
CA LEU A 10 -12.31 12.39 1.90
C LEU A 10 -13.03 13.43 2.75
N ILE A 11 -13.53 14.51 2.15
CA ILE A 11 -14.16 15.61 2.89
C ILE A 11 -15.48 15.15 3.52
N PRO A 12 -16.44 14.54 2.78
CA PRO A 12 -17.66 14.00 3.40
C PRO A 12 -17.35 12.92 4.44
N LEU A 13 -16.39 12.03 4.16
CA LEU A 13 -15.98 11.00 5.11
C LEU A 13 -15.43 11.60 6.41
N ALA A 14 -14.62 12.66 6.31
CA ALA A 14 -14.11 13.40 7.47
C ALA A 14 -15.24 14.08 8.24
N LEU A 15 -16.20 14.72 7.56
CA LEU A 15 -17.37 15.34 8.19
C LEU A 15 -18.21 14.32 8.96
N ILE A 16 -18.48 13.15 8.37
CA ILE A 16 -19.19 12.05 9.04
C ILE A 16 -18.40 11.58 10.27
N GLY A 17 -17.08 11.43 10.13
CA GLY A 17 -16.20 11.07 11.24
C GLY A 17 -16.25 12.08 12.40
N ILE A 18 -16.21 13.38 12.09
CA ILE A 18 -16.31 14.45 13.09
C ILE A 18 -17.69 14.45 13.74
N ALA A 19 -18.78 14.30 12.97
CA ALA A 19 -20.13 14.26 13.49
C ALA A 19 -20.33 13.06 14.45
N LEU A 20 -19.85 11.88 14.06
CA LEU A 20 -19.80 10.70 14.93
C LEU A 20 -18.98 10.98 16.19
N ALA A 21 -17.86 11.69 16.09
CA ALA A 21 -17.01 12.01 17.22
C ALA A 21 -17.67 12.94 18.24
N VAL A 22 -18.31 14.01 17.75
CA VAL A 22 -19.01 14.97 18.60
C VAL A 22 -20.24 14.33 19.25
N ALA A 23 -21.01 13.55 18.49
CA ALA A 23 -22.19 12.84 19.00
C ALA A 23 -21.81 11.76 20.03
N ASN A 24 -20.69 11.07 19.84
CA ASN A 24 -20.20 10.00 20.71
C ASN A 24 -18.97 10.43 21.52
N ARG A 25 -19.02 11.65 22.09
CA ARG A 25 -17.98 12.18 22.98
C ARG A 25 -17.98 11.54 24.37
N HIS A 26 -18.99 10.72 24.66
CA HIS A 26 -19.11 10.01 25.94
C HIS A 26 -17.93 9.07 26.13
N ALA A 27 -17.40 9.07 27.36
CA ALA A 27 -16.29 8.21 27.72
C ALA A 27 -16.79 6.78 27.90
N VAL A 28 -16.16 5.84 27.21
CA VAL A 28 -16.42 4.40 27.31
C VAL A 28 -15.22 3.76 27.99
N VAL A 29 -15.48 2.86 28.93
CA VAL A 29 -14.42 2.09 29.58
C VAL A 29 -13.96 1.00 28.61
N LEU A 30 -12.73 1.13 28.12
CA LEU A 30 -12.05 0.06 27.41
C LEU A 30 -11.32 -0.81 28.43
N SER A 31 -11.75 -2.07 28.56
CA SER A 31 -11.03 -3.08 29.34
C SER A 31 -10.17 -3.94 28.41
N PHE A 32 -8.91 -4.16 28.81
CA PHE A 32 -8.02 -5.13 28.18
C PHE A 32 -7.99 -6.48 28.91
N ASP A 33 -8.77 -6.63 29.98
CA ASP A 33 -8.93 -7.88 30.73
C ASP A 33 -10.18 -8.64 30.24
N PRO A 34 -10.03 -9.80 29.56
CA PRO A 34 -11.16 -10.59 29.07
C PRO A 34 -11.73 -11.56 30.11
N PHE A 35 -11.16 -11.64 31.32
CA PHE A 35 -11.50 -12.67 32.32
C PHE A 35 -12.20 -12.12 33.56
N ASN A 36 -11.99 -10.85 33.93
CA ASN A 36 -12.64 -10.24 35.09
C ASN A 36 -13.47 -9.00 34.72
N ALA A 37 -14.78 -9.17 34.58
CA ALA A 37 -15.71 -8.08 34.28
C ALA A 37 -16.04 -7.19 35.49
N ALA A 38 -15.84 -7.69 36.73
CA ALA A 38 -16.23 -6.99 37.95
C ALA A 38 -15.16 -5.98 38.42
N SER A 39 -13.88 -6.35 38.27
CA SER A 39 -12.73 -5.47 38.51
C SER A 39 -11.69 -5.67 37.41
N PRO A 40 -11.94 -5.15 36.19
CA PRO A 40 -11.03 -5.36 35.08
C PRO A 40 -9.70 -4.66 35.35
N ALA A 41 -8.60 -5.42 35.42
CA ALA A 41 -7.28 -4.82 35.44
C ALA A 41 -7.02 -4.12 34.11
N LEU A 42 -6.26 -3.02 34.11
CA LEU A 42 -5.89 -2.27 32.88
C LEU A 42 -7.10 -1.75 32.09
N SER A 43 -8.09 -1.16 32.75
CA SER A 43 -9.17 -0.45 32.07
C SER A 43 -8.86 1.05 31.92
N VAL A 44 -9.15 1.62 30.75
CA VAL A 44 -8.97 3.04 30.46
C VAL A 44 -10.27 3.62 29.93
N SER A 45 -10.71 4.72 30.54
CA SER A 45 -11.88 5.46 30.05
C SER A 45 -11.45 6.39 28.92
N VAL A 46 -11.95 6.14 27.72
CA VAL A 46 -11.63 6.93 26.51
C VAL A 46 -12.89 7.22 25.72
N PRO A 47 -13.01 8.39 25.08
CA PRO A 47 -14.12 8.64 24.16
C PRO A 47 -14.09 7.65 22.99
N LEU A 48 -15.27 7.15 22.60
CA LEU A 48 -15.40 6.11 21.57
C LEU A 48 -14.76 6.52 20.23
N PHE A 49 -14.83 7.80 19.89
CA PHE A 49 -14.24 8.31 18.65
C PHE A 49 -12.73 8.13 18.59
N VAL A 50 -12.04 8.22 19.73
CA VAL A 50 -10.58 8.02 19.80
C VAL A 50 -10.24 6.59 19.39
N LEU A 51 -10.99 5.61 19.88
CA LEU A 51 -10.80 4.20 19.51
C LEU A 51 -11.07 3.96 18.03
N LEU A 52 -12.12 4.57 17.50
CA LEU A 52 -12.53 4.42 16.11
C LEU A 52 -11.43 4.96 15.16
N PHE A 53 -10.95 6.18 15.41
CA PHE A 53 -9.86 6.77 14.62
C PHE A 53 -8.52 6.07 14.82
N ALA A 54 -8.19 5.63 16.04
CA ALA A 54 -6.97 4.88 16.30
C ALA A 54 -6.96 3.56 15.51
N THR A 55 -8.06 2.81 15.55
CA THR A 55 -8.21 1.55 14.81
C THR A 55 -8.13 1.77 13.30
N LEU A 56 -8.79 2.82 12.79
CA LEU A 56 -8.71 3.20 11.39
C LEU A 56 -7.27 3.55 10.97
N ALA A 57 -6.57 4.36 11.77
CA ALA A 57 -5.19 4.75 11.51
C ALA A 57 -4.25 3.54 11.48
N ILE A 58 -4.40 2.62 12.44
CA ILE A 58 -3.65 1.36 12.46
C ILE A 58 -3.92 0.55 11.19
N GLY A 59 -5.19 0.43 10.78
CA GLY A 59 -5.56 -0.25 9.54
C GLY A 59 -4.92 0.37 8.30
N VAL A 60 -4.89 1.70 8.20
CA VAL A 60 -4.21 2.42 7.10
C VAL A 60 -2.70 2.19 7.11
N ILE A 61 -2.06 2.19 8.28
CA ILE A 61 -0.63 1.92 8.42
C ILE A 61 -0.31 0.50 7.95
N ILE A 62 -1.07 -0.49 8.44
CA ILE A 62 -0.89 -1.91 8.07
C ILE A 62 -1.12 -2.09 6.56
N GLY A 63 -2.21 -1.54 6.03
CA GLY A 63 -2.54 -1.62 4.61
C GLY A 63 -1.49 -0.92 3.73
N GLY A 64 -1.01 0.24 4.15
CA GLY A 64 0.06 0.98 3.49
C GLY A 64 1.39 0.23 3.51
N ALA A 65 1.77 -0.37 4.65
CA ALA A 65 2.94 -1.22 4.77
C ALA A 65 2.82 -2.46 3.87
N ALA A 66 1.70 -3.16 3.89
CA ALA A 66 1.45 -4.32 3.04
C ALA A 66 1.53 -3.96 1.54
N ALA A 67 0.92 -2.82 1.14
CA ALA A 67 1.02 -2.31 -0.22
C ALA A 67 2.47 -1.97 -0.59
N TRP A 68 3.25 -1.37 0.32
CA TRP A 68 4.68 -1.08 0.12
C TRP A 68 5.48 -2.36 -0.10
N PHE A 69 5.31 -3.38 0.76
CA PHE A 69 6.01 -4.66 0.61
C PHE A 69 5.66 -5.34 -0.71
N ARG A 70 4.39 -5.29 -1.14
CA ARG A 70 3.95 -5.81 -2.43
C ARG A 70 4.60 -5.07 -3.60
N GLN A 71 4.60 -3.74 -3.57
CA GLN A 71 5.15 -2.89 -4.63
C GLN A 71 6.69 -2.90 -4.65
N GLY A 72 7.33 -3.16 -3.51
CA GLY A 72 8.78 -3.23 -3.35
C GLY A 72 9.43 -4.37 -4.14
N ARG A 73 8.73 -5.52 -4.29
CA ARG A 73 9.21 -6.64 -5.13
C ARG A 73 9.25 -6.27 -6.62
N TRP A 74 8.27 -5.52 -7.11
CA TRP A 74 8.23 -5.04 -8.50
C TRP A 74 9.37 -4.07 -8.85
N ARG A 75 9.90 -3.31 -7.88
CA ARG A 75 11.04 -2.41 -8.14
C ARG A 75 12.33 -3.16 -8.52
N ARG A 76 12.51 -4.41 -8.06
CA ARG A 76 13.65 -5.25 -8.46
C ARG A 76 13.43 -5.86 -9.84
N GLN A 77 12.20 -6.32 -10.11
CA GLN A 77 11.83 -6.95 -11.37
C GLN A 77 11.89 -5.97 -12.57
N ALA A 78 11.47 -4.72 -12.36
CA ALA A 78 11.58 -3.68 -13.39
C ALA A 78 13.04 -3.32 -13.73
N ARG A 79 14.01 -3.59 -12.84
CA ARG A 79 15.44 -3.40 -13.15
C ARG A 79 16.01 -4.58 -13.92
N SER A 80 15.68 -5.82 -13.53
CA SER A 80 16.14 -7.01 -14.25
C SER A 80 15.59 -7.05 -15.67
N GLU A 81 14.30 -6.74 -15.86
CA GLU A 81 13.68 -6.68 -17.19
C GLU A 81 14.32 -5.63 -18.10
N ARG A 82 14.71 -4.47 -17.57
CA ARG A 82 15.44 -3.45 -18.35
C ARG A 82 16.82 -3.93 -18.81
N VAL A 83 17.55 -4.59 -17.92
CA VAL A 83 18.88 -5.14 -18.25
C VAL A 83 18.77 -6.25 -19.31
N GLU A 84 17.76 -7.10 -19.19
CA GLU A 84 17.52 -8.20 -20.12
C GLU A 84 17.04 -7.69 -21.49
N ALA A 85 16.17 -6.68 -21.52
CA ALA A 85 15.78 -6.01 -22.76
C ALA A 85 16.96 -5.33 -23.47
N ASP A 86 17.85 -4.65 -22.73
CA ASP A 86 19.05 -4.02 -23.29
C ASP A 86 20.07 -5.05 -23.81
N ARG A 87 20.14 -6.22 -23.17
CA ARG A 87 20.98 -7.33 -23.64
C ARG A 87 20.44 -7.91 -24.95
N LEU A 88 19.14 -8.20 -25.00
CA LEU A 88 18.48 -8.72 -26.21
C LEU A 88 18.57 -7.73 -27.37
N ARG A 89 18.40 -6.42 -27.13
CA ARG A 89 18.60 -5.39 -28.16
C ARG A 89 20.01 -5.41 -28.74
N ARG A 90 21.03 -5.53 -27.90
CA ARG A 90 22.43 -5.62 -28.34
C ARG A 90 22.73 -6.88 -29.12
N GLU A 91 22.13 -8.02 -28.76
CA GLU A 91 22.27 -9.26 -29.53
C GLU A 91 21.60 -9.18 -30.91
N VAL A 92 20.46 -8.50 -31.03
CA VAL A 92 19.80 -8.24 -32.31
C VAL A 92 20.64 -7.32 -33.19
N GLU A 93 21.19 -6.23 -32.66
CA GLU A 93 22.09 -5.36 -33.44
C GLU A 93 23.35 -6.09 -33.90
N ARG A 94 23.98 -6.85 -33.01
CA ARG A 94 25.18 -7.63 -33.36
C ARG A 94 24.90 -8.66 -34.47
N ARG A 95 23.71 -9.26 -34.49
CA ARG A 95 23.29 -10.18 -35.57
C ARG A 95 23.00 -9.46 -36.89
N LYS A 96 22.57 -8.20 -36.86
CA LYS A 96 22.39 -7.38 -38.08
C LYS A 96 23.72 -6.89 -38.64
N GLU A 97 24.70 -6.66 -37.78
CA GLU A 97 26.03 -6.20 -38.17
C GLU A 97 26.94 -7.31 -38.71
N ILE A 98 26.69 -8.59 -38.38
CA ILE A 98 27.37 -9.71 -39.05
C ILE A 98 26.81 -9.80 -40.48
N PRO A 99 27.55 -9.36 -41.52
CA PRO A 99 27.09 -9.48 -42.88
C PRO A 99 26.93 -10.96 -43.18
N ALA A 100 25.80 -11.35 -43.81
CA ALA A 100 25.57 -12.71 -44.27
C ALA A 100 26.84 -13.20 -44.97
N LEU A 101 27.52 -14.17 -44.35
CA LEU A 101 28.74 -14.76 -44.91
C LEU A 101 28.40 -15.18 -46.33
N PRO A 102 29.25 -14.85 -47.33
CA PRO A 102 28.97 -15.15 -48.72
C PRO A 102 28.70 -16.64 -48.84
N THR A 103 27.49 -16.98 -49.31
CA THR A 103 27.11 -18.34 -49.65
C THR A 103 28.25 -18.93 -50.45
N ARG A 104 28.86 -19.99 -49.91
CA ARG A 104 29.96 -20.70 -50.53
C ARG A 104 29.41 -21.50 -51.72
N ASP A 105 28.99 -20.78 -52.75
CA ASP A 105 28.63 -21.31 -54.06
C ASP A 105 29.86 -21.12 -54.96
N ALA A 106 30.87 -21.96 -54.79
CA ALA A 106 31.89 -22.26 -55.80
C ALA A 106 32.89 -23.27 -55.23
N ALA A 107 32.65 -24.56 -55.51
CA ALA A 107 33.65 -25.57 -55.87
C ALA A 107 32.93 -26.84 -56.33
#